data_AF-A0A957WFG3-F1
#
_entry.id   AF-A0A957WFG3-F1
#
_cell.length_a   1.000
_cell.length_b   1.000
_cell.length_c   1.000
_cell.angle_alpha   90.00
_cell.angle_beta   90.00
_cell.angle_gamma   90.00
#
_symmetry.space_group_name_H-M   'P 1'
#
loop_
_entity.id
_entity.type
_entity.pdbx_description
1 polymer ?
#
loop_
_entity_poly.entity_id
_entity_poly.type
_entity_poly.pdbx_seq_one_letter_code
_entity_poly.pdbx_strand_id
1 'polypeptide(L)'
;MSELKQPIALIKSGDKEQARPILASILKADGQNEQAWLWLSACFDSDVQRRHCLENVLRINPNSELAQHGLALLAQKQPPARPKLKPLKSHSRLPAVTKEQPPKEESLPKAVDQGPSLNKPKRQSVGRTIYHIFAFVVIAGFLGCVGLSILGNLDTIFSPYGEKLVYNGGEVYYSSRVHKDVAEDVGIFLMEIGYFSPSRQNDPVAVQIDYAEEQFQVKFIFVPGVEKDEGSNAYWFATTMGRCLAGDVFGEPIAFHFADSTFNTLKVEELEPTDWACRRIRGY
;
A
#
# COMPACT_ATOMS: atom_id res chain seq x y z
N MET A 1 20.36 -32.36 15.38
CA MET A 1 20.50 -31.37 16.48
C MET A 1 21.52 -30.25 16.19
N SER A 2 22.38 -30.31 15.16
CA SER A 2 23.38 -29.25 14.86
C SER A 2 22.82 -28.03 14.13
N GLU A 3 21.80 -28.22 13.28
CA GLU A 3 21.36 -27.21 12.30
C GLU A 3 20.72 -25.97 12.93
N LEU A 4 20.07 -26.11 14.09
CA LEU A 4 19.46 -24.99 14.80
C LEU A 4 20.46 -24.16 15.62
N LYS A 5 21.69 -24.65 15.86
CA LYS A 5 22.65 -23.94 16.73
C LYS A 5 23.02 -22.56 16.18
N GLN A 6 23.32 -22.50 14.88
CA GLN A 6 23.71 -21.27 14.20
C GLN A 6 22.60 -20.21 14.17
N PRO A 7 21.38 -20.48 13.67
CA PRO A 7 20.32 -19.48 13.65
C PRO A 7 19.90 -19.04 15.05
N ILE A 8 19.92 -19.92 16.05
CA ILE A 8 19.63 -19.54 17.44
C ILE A 8 20.69 -18.57 17.98
N ALA A 9 21.97 -18.79 17.67
CA ALA A 9 23.03 -17.87 18.10
C ALA A 9 22.86 -16.48 17.47
N LEU A 10 22.51 -16.43 16.17
CA LEU A 10 22.23 -15.17 15.46
C LEU A 10 21.01 -14.43 16.03
N ILE A 11 19.93 -15.14 16.35
CA ILE A 11 18.76 -14.51 16.99
C ILE A 11 19.13 -13.93 18.35
N LYS A 12 19.94 -14.67 19.14
CA LYS A 12 20.40 -14.21 20.46
C LYS A 12 21.37 -13.03 20.40
N SER A 13 22.14 -12.87 19.32
CA SER A 13 22.97 -11.68 19.08
C SER A 13 22.20 -10.49 18.52
N GLY A 14 20.94 -10.68 18.12
CA GLY A 14 20.09 -9.67 17.48
C GLY A 14 20.10 -9.70 15.95
N ASP A 15 20.90 -10.56 15.33
CA ASP A 15 21.07 -10.71 13.88
C ASP A 15 19.95 -11.55 13.23
N LYS A 16 18.69 -11.17 13.50
CA LYS A 16 17.48 -11.87 13.03
C LYS A 16 17.43 -12.02 11.50
N GLU A 17 17.89 -11.00 10.77
CA GLU A 17 17.93 -10.99 9.31
C GLU A 17 18.80 -12.12 8.74
N GLN A 18 19.92 -12.43 9.39
CA GLN A 18 20.79 -13.53 8.97
C GLN A 18 20.27 -14.90 9.41
N ALA A 19 19.54 -14.97 10.52
CA ALA A 19 18.94 -16.21 11.01
C ALA A 19 17.77 -16.68 10.12
N ARG A 20 17.00 -15.75 9.56
CA ARG A 20 15.78 -16.02 8.77
C ARG A 20 16.02 -16.97 7.59
N PRO A 21 16.95 -16.72 6.65
CA PRO A 21 17.16 -17.62 5.50
C PRO A 21 17.65 -19.01 5.92
N ILE A 22 18.40 -19.11 7.03
CA ILE A 22 18.88 -20.40 7.56
C ILE A 22 17.70 -21.23 8.08
N LEU A 23 16.82 -20.62 8.88
CA LEU A 23 15.61 -21.26 9.39
C LEU A 23 14.66 -21.66 8.26
N ALA A 24 14.48 -20.80 7.25
CA ALA A 24 13.70 -21.13 6.06
C ALA A 24 14.27 -22.34 5.30
N SER A 25 15.60 -22.45 5.20
CA SER A 25 16.24 -23.62 4.58
C SER A 25 16.02 -24.90 5.38
N ILE A 26 16.05 -24.83 6.72
CA ILE A 26 15.73 -25.98 7.59
C ILE A 26 14.29 -26.42 7.37
N LEU A 27 13.35 -25.48 7.33
CA LEU A 27 11.93 -25.76 7.09
C LEU A 27 11.65 -26.29 5.69
N LYS A 28 12.46 -25.90 4.70
CA LYS A 28 12.37 -26.46 3.34
C LYS A 28 12.79 -27.94 3.32
N ALA A 29 13.75 -28.33 4.14
CA ALA A 29 14.18 -29.72 4.27
C ALA A 29 13.22 -30.53 5.16
N ASP A 30 12.73 -29.92 6.24
CA ASP A 30 11.79 -30.51 7.20
C ASP A 30 10.74 -29.48 7.63
N GLY A 31 9.60 -29.49 6.93
CA GLY A 31 8.47 -28.60 7.21
C GLY A 31 7.72 -28.91 8.51
N GLN A 32 8.04 -30.03 9.17
CA GLN A 32 7.46 -30.42 10.46
C GLN A 32 8.38 -30.07 11.64
N ASN A 33 9.45 -29.32 11.40
CA ASN A 33 10.36 -28.90 12.46
C ASN A 33 9.74 -27.80 13.34
N GLU A 34 9.07 -28.22 14.42
CA GLU A 34 8.41 -27.34 15.40
C GLU A 34 9.35 -26.22 15.87
N GLN A 35 10.58 -26.58 16.22
CA GLN A 35 11.53 -25.66 16.81
C GLN A 35 12.01 -24.61 15.79
N ALA A 36 12.16 -24.98 14.51
CA ALA A 36 12.51 -24.04 13.46
C ALA A 36 11.38 -23.01 13.22
N TRP A 37 10.12 -23.44 13.22
CA TRP A 37 8.97 -22.52 13.15
C TRP A 37 8.90 -21.57 14.35
N LEU A 38 9.13 -22.09 15.57
CA LEU A 38 9.18 -21.27 16.79
C LEU A 38 10.26 -20.19 16.69
N TRP A 39 11.49 -20.55 16.32
CA TRP A 39 12.57 -19.56 16.19
C TRP A 39 12.35 -18.59 15.04
N LEU A 40 11.75 -19.05 13.94
CA LEU A 40 11.43 -18.18 12.81
C LEU A 40 10.42 -17.10 13.21
N SER A 41 9.47 -17.41 14.09
CA SER A 41 8.55 -16.41 14.64
C SER A 41 9.28 -15.27 15.34
N ALA A 42 10.43 -15.49 15.96
CA ALA A 42 11.19 -14.42 16.64
C ALA A 42 11.94 -13.50 15.67
N CYS A 43 12.14 -13.93 14.41
CA CYS A 43 12.85 -13.18 13.37
C CYS A 43 11.99 -12.14 12.65
N PHE A 44 10.68 -12.16 12.86
CA PHE A 44 9.74 -11.23 12.23
C PHE A 44 9.30 -10.16 13.21
N ASP A 45 9.24 -8.92 12.73
CA ASP A 45 8.67 -7.81 13.50
C ASP A 45 7.14 -7.70 13.27
N SER A 46 6.65 -8.15 12.11
CA SER A 46 5.22 -8.21 11.80
C SER A 46 4.49 -9.25 12.64
N ASP A 47 3.49 -8.82 13.40
CA ASP A 47 2.66 -9.71 14.23
C ASP A 47 1.88 -10.75 13.37
N VAL A 48 1.62 -10.48 12.10
CA VAL A 48 1.02 -11.43 11.15
C VAL A 48 1.96 -12.58 10.83
N GLN A 49 3.21 -12.28 10.45
CA GLN A 49 4.22 -13.32 10.15
C GLN A 49 4.57 -14.13 11.39
N ARG A 50 4.60 -13.48 12.55
CA ARG A 50 4.78 -14.14 13.85
C ARG A 50 3.63 -15.11 14.12
N ARG A 51 2.39 -14.69 13.91
CA ARG A 51 1.19 -15.54 14.06
C ARG A 51 1.25 -16.76 13.15
N HIS A 52 1.55 -16.58 11.87
CA HIS A 52 1.64 -17.69 10.91
C HIS A 52 2.66 -18.77 11.36
N CYS A 53 3.82 -18.34 11.85
CA CYS A 53 4.83 -19.27 12.37
C CYS A 53 4.30 -20.04 13.58
N LEU A 54 3.64 -19.36 14.52
CA LEU A 54 3.10 -19.97 15.74
C LEU A 54 1.90 -20.90 15.46
N GLU A 55 1.06 -20.58 14.48
CA GLU A 55 -0.02 -21.46 14.02
C GLU A 55 0.53 -22.75 13.40
N ASN A 56 1.62 -22.66 12.63
CA ASN A 56 2.30 -23.85 12.13
C ASN A 56 2.88 -24.72 13.25
N VAL A 57 3.39 -24.10 14.33
CA VAL A 57 3.84 -24.82 15.52
C VAL A 57 2.68 -25.59 16.16
N LEU A 58 1.52 -24.96 16.34
CA LEU A 58 0.34 -25.64 16.91
C LEU A 58 -0.24 -26.73 16.00
N ARG A 59 -0.08 -26.59 14.68
CA ARG A 59 -0.44 -27.65 13.74
C ARG A 59 0.44 -28.89 13.90
N ILE A 60 1.72 -28.71 14.19
CA ILE A 60 2.68 -29.79 14.41
C ILE A 60 2.51 -30.38 15.82
N ASN A 61 2.43 -29.50 16.82
CA ASN A 61 2.29 -29.83 18.22
C ASN A 61 1.19 -28.95 18.86
N PRO A 62 -0.06 -29.43 18.91
CA PRO A 62 -1.18 -28.67 19.48
C PRO A 62 -1.00 -28.28 20.94
N ASN A 63 -0.13 -28.99 21.68
CA ASN A 63 0.13 -28.77 23.11
C ASN A 63 1.35 -27.86 23.34
N SER A 64 1.88 -27.19 22.31
CA SER A 64 3.03 -26.31 22.44
C SER A 64 2.68 -25.03 23.22
N GLU A 65 2.98 -25.03 24.52
CA GLU A 65 2.71 -23.90 25.42
C GLU A 65 3.32 -22.58 24.92
N LEU A 66 4.52 -22.65 24.32
CA LEU A 66 5.22 -21.47 23.78
C LEU A 66 4.46 -20.84 22.61
N ALA A 67 3.88 -21.65 21.73
CA ALA A 67 3.11 -21.14 20.61
C ALA A 67 1.73 -20.60 21.04
N GLN A 68 1.05 -21.29 21.95
CA GLN A 68 -0.20 -20.81 22.54
C GLN A 68 0.00 -19.45 23.24
N HIS A 69 1.05 -19.34 24.07
CA HIS A 69 1.39 -18.09 24.74
C HIS A 69 1.79 -17.00 23.75
N GLY A 70 2.58 -17.33 22.71
CA GLY A 70 2.94 -16.41 21.65
C GLY A 70 1.71 -15.82 20.95
N LEU A 71 0.74 -16.65 20.56
CA LEU A 71 -0.51 -16.19 19.95
C LEU A 71 -1.33 -15.34 20.91
N ALA A 72 -1.42 -15.70 22.18
CA ALA A 72 -2.11 -14.90 23.19
C ALA A 72 -1.49 -13.51 23.37
N LEU A 73 -0.15 -13.37 23.26
CA LEU A 73 0.52 -12.08 23.28
C LEU A 73 0.23 -11.25 22.03
N LEU A 74 0.19 -11.89 20.85
CA LEU A 74 -0.15 -11.21 19.59
C LEU A 74 -1.62 -10.76 19.59
N ALA A 75 -2.52 -11.55 20.16
CA ALA A 75 -3.93 -11.21 20.30
C ALA A 75 -4.18 -10.05 21.29
N GLN A 76 -3.30 -9.85 22.28
CA GLN A 76 -3.34 -8.69 23.17
C GLN A 76 -2.78 -7.41 22.54
N LYS A 77 -1.86 -7.55 21.57
CA LYS A 77 -1.33 -6.43 20.78
C LYS A 77 -2.26 -6.01 19.67
N GLN A 78 -2.97 -6.97 19.09
CA GLN A 78 -4.13 -6.64 18.28
C GLN A 78 -5.16 -5.96 19.17
N PRO A 79 -5.72 -4.81 18.75
CA PRO A 79 -6.95 -4.35 19.37
C PRO A 79 -7.94 -5.52 19.38
N PRO A 80 -8.74 -5.70 20.46
CA PRO A 80 -9.79 -6.71 20.47
C PRO A 80 -10.58 -6.62 19.17
N ALA A 81 -10.95 -7.79 18.61
CA ALA A 81 -11.68 -7.94 17.35
C ALA A 81 -12.47 -6.68 17.03
N ARG A 82 -11.99 -5.92 16.03
CA ARG A 82 -12.44 -4.56 15.75
C ARG A 82 -13.97 -4.57 15.76
N PRO A 83 -14.62 -3.80 16.65
CA PRO A 83 -16.03 -3.48 16.44
C PRO A 83 -16.10 -2.87 15.05
N LYS A 84 -16.96 -3.42 14.16
CA LYS A 84 -17.21 -2.95 12.79
C LYS A 84 -16.85 -1.47 12.65
N LEU A 85 -15.66 -1.18 12.13
CA LEU A 85 -15.19 0.19 12.10
C LEU A 85 -16.03 0.91 11.07
N LYS A 86 -16.93 1.77 11.56
CA LYS A 86 -17.62 2.73 10.71
C LYS A 86 -16.55 3.51 9.94
N PRO A 87 -16.73 3.73 8.63
CA PRO A 87 -15.75 4.44 7.81
C PRO A 87 -15.35 5.74 8.46
N LEU A 88 -14.08 6.12 8.29
CA LEU A 88 -13.65 7.49 8.56
C LEU A 88 -14.62 8.41 7.80
N LYS A 89 -15.38 9.22 8.55
CA LYS A 89 -16.34 10.17 7.95
C LYS A 89 -15.57 11.06 6.99
N SER A 90 -15.76 10.85 5.69
CA SER A 90 -15.25 11.74 4.66
C SER A 90 -15.84 13.13 4.87
N HIS A 91 -15.02 14.04 5.39
CA HIS A 91 -15.24 15.48 5.26
C HIS A 91 -14.45 15.95 4.04
N SER A 92 -14.91 15.58 2.85
CA SER A 92 -14.50 16.25 1.62
C SER A 92 -15.57 16.12 0.56
N ARG A 93 -16.74 16.73 0.84
CA ARG A 93 -17.46 17.42 -0.24
C ARG A 93 -16.62 18.64 -0.61
N LEU A 94 -15.67 18.45 -1.52
CA LEU A 94 -15.28 19.56 -2.38
C LEU A 94 -16.57 19.99 -3.10
N PRO A 95 -17.02 21.24 -2.96
CA PRO A 95 -18.22 21.69 -3.65
C PRO A 95 -18.02 21.48 -5.14
N ALA A 96 -19.03 20.90 -5.78
CA ALA A 96 -19.10 20.77 -7.22
C ALA A 96 -18.74 22.12 -7.84
N VAL A 97 -17.60 22.17 -8.52
CA VAL A 97 -17.27 23.28 -9.40
C VAL A 97 -18.28 23.20 -10.54
N THR A 98 -19.36 23.96 -10.38
CA THR A 98 -20.26 24.32 -11.46
C THR A 98 -19.40 24.84 -12.59
N LYS A 99 -19.54 24.25 -13.77
CA LYS A 99 -18.90 24.72 -15.01
C LYS A 99 -19.38 26.14 -15.29
N GLU A 100 -18.65 27.14 -14.82
CA GLU A 100 -18.78 28.51 -15.31
C GLU A 100 -17.89 28.66 -16.54
N GLN A 101 -18.54 28.91 -17.67
CA GLN A 101 -17.91 29.25 -18.93
C GLN A 101 -17.10 30.55 -18.78
N PRO A 102 -15.94 30.68 -19.45
CA PRO A 102 -15.17 31.92 -19.43
C PRO A 102 -15.96 33.05 -20.14
N PRO A 103 -16.02 34.27 -19.57
CA PRO A 103 -16.66 35.40 -20.22
C PRO A 103 -15.96 35.80 -21.53
N LYS A 104 -16.78 36.10 -22.54
CA LYS A 104 -16.39 36.64 -23.85
C LYS A 104 -15.54 37.89 -23.73
N GLU A 105 -14.46 37.88 -24.49
CA GLU A 105 -13.61 39.02 -24.84
C GLU A 105 -14.43 40.03 -25.67
N GLU A 106 -14.66 41.22 -25.11
CA GLU A 106 -15.27 42.36 -25.79
C GLU A 106 -14.24 43.50 -25.88
N SER A 107 -14.13 44.05 -27.08
CA SER A 107 -13.01 44.84 -27.57
C SER A 107 -13.16 46.35 -27.30
N LEU A 108 -12.02 47.00 -27.08
CA LEU A 108 -11.86 48.46 -26.91
C LEU A 108 -12.27 49.27 -28.16
N PRO A 109 -12.54 50.57 -27.96
CA PRO A 109 -11.92 51.59 -28.81
C PRO A 109 -11.10 52.65 -28.05
N LYS A 110 -10.16 53.25 -28.80
CA LYS A 110 -9.07 54.17 -28.42
C LYS A 110 -9.46 55.66 -28.44
N ALA A 111 -8.54 56.47 -27.88
CA ALA A 111 -8.12 57.86 -28.24
C ALA A 111 -8.67 58.99 -27.34
N VAL A 112 -7.97 60.07 -26.95
CA VAL A 112 -6.61 60.62 -27.24
C VAL A 112 -6.29 61.79 -26.25
N ASP A 113 -5.02 61.88 -25.83
CA ASP A 113 -4.12 63.06 -25.67
C ASP A 113 -4.34 64.20 -24.62
N GLN A 114 -3.30 64.48 -23.80
CA GLN A 114 -2.44 65.70 -23.80
C GLN A 114 -1.53 65.81 -22.54
N GLY A 115 -0.24 66.13 -22.73
CA GLY A 115 0.78 66.44 -21.67
C GLY A 115 0.69 67.89 -21.12
N PRO A 116 1.77 68.54 -20.56
CA PRO A 116 3.20 68.18 -20.59
C PRO A 116 4.05 68.45 -19.28
N SER A 117 5.36 68.14 -19.36
CA SER A 117 6.52 68.89 -18.77
C SER A 117 6.83 68.74 -17.26
N LEU A 118 8.05 68.69 -16.69
CA LEU A 118 9.48 68.82 -17.06
C LEU A 118 10.33 68.42 -15.81
N ASN A 119 11.46 67.73 -15.99
CA ASN A 119 12.79 67.92 -15.33
C ASN A 119 13.60 66.63 -15.03
N LYS A 120 14.84 66.63 -15.53
CA LYS A 120 16.06 65.95 -15.01
C LYS A 120 17.08 67.08 -14.71
N PRO A 121 18.19 66.92 -13.95
CA PRO A 121 18.96 65.67 -13.74
C PRO A 121 19.67 65.51 -12.36
N LYS A 122 20.17 64.30 -12.04
CA LYS A 122 21.57 64.09 -11.58
C LYS A 122 21.94 62.61 -11.42
N ARG A 123 23.23 62.36 -11.58
CA ARG A 123 23.97 61.11 -11.83
C ARG A 123 24.57 60.59 -10.50
N GLN A 124 24.85 59.26 -10.45
CA GLN A 124 25.62 58.48 -9.42
C GLN A 124 24.77 57.87 -8.29
N SER A 125 24.94 56.61 -7.85
CA SER A 125 26.00 55.60 -8.00
C SER A 125 25.43 54.17 -8.19
N VAL A 126 26.04 53.37 -9.06
CA VAL A 126 25.52 52.09 -9.57
C VAL A 126 25.98 50.86 -8.75
N GLY A 127 26.60 51.06 -7.58
CA GLY A 127 27.32 49.97 -6.89
C GLY A 127 26.54 49.09 -5.90
N ARG A 128 25.37 49.50 -5.40
CA ARG A 128 24.69 48.80 -4.27
C ARG A 128 23.40 48.09 -4.66
N THR A 129 22.70 48.59 -5.68
CA THR A 129 21.43 48.03 -6.15
C THR A 129 21.61 46.70 -6.87
N ILE A 130 22.74 46.50 -7.57
CA ILE A 130 23.05 45.26 -8.29
C ILE A 130 23.21 44.09 -7.32
N TYR A 131 23.79 44.32 -6.13
CA TYR A 131 24.00 43.27 -5.13
C TYR A 131 22.69 42.81 -4.49
N HIS A 132 21.73 43.70 -4.26
CA HIS A 132 20.40 43.32 -3.76
C HIS A 132 19.55 42.61 -4.83
N ILE A 133 19.67 43.01 -6.10
CA ILE A 133 18.99 42.32 -7.21
C ILE A 133 19.57 40.91 -7.40
N PHE A 134 20.89 40.74 -7.35
CA PHE A 134 21.52 39.42 -7.43
C PHE A 134 21.22 38.54 -6.21
N ALA A 135 21.27 39.09 -4.99
CA ALA A 135 20.94 38.34 -3.78
C ALA A 135 19.47 37.91 -3.74
N PHE A 136 18.54 38.74 -4.23
CA PHE A 136 17.12 38.39 -4.32
C PHE A 136 16.86 37.32 -5.37
N VAL A 137 17.56 37.34 -6.52
CA VAL A 137 17.45 36.29 -7.56
C VAL A 137 18.02 34.95 -7.08
N VAL A 138 19.09 34.94 -6.28
CA VAL A 138 19.65 33.70 -5.71
C VAL A 138 18.78 33.15 -4.60
N ILE A 139 18.22 33.99 -3.72
CA ILE A 139 17.32 33.56 -2.63
C ILE A 139 15.95 33.12 -3.19
N ALA A 140 15.39 33.84 -4.16
CA ALA A 140 14.17 33.43 -4.86
C ALA A 140 14.41 32.20 -5.75
N GLY A 141 15.61 32.04 -6.30
CA GLY A 141 16.05 30.82 -6.99
C GLY A 141 16.17 29.64 -6.03
N PHE A 142 16.70 29.83 -4.82
CA PHE A 142 16.79 28.77 -3.81
C PHE A 142 15.42 28.39 -3.22
N LEU A 143 14.56 29.37 -2.90
CA LEU A 143 13.18 29.12 -2.46
C LEU A 143 12.32 28.54 -3.59
N GLY A 144 12.56 28.97 -4.82
CA GLY A 144 11.94 28.43 -6.02
C GLY A 144 12.38 27.00 -6.30
N CYS A 145 13.67 26.67 -6.12
CA CYS A 145 14.19 25.31 -6.26
C CYS A 145 13.76 24.40 -5.10
N VAL A 146 13.74 24.87 -3.85
CA VAL A 146 13.20 24.10 -2.72
C VAL A 146 11.69 23.88 -2.88
N GLY A 147 10.96 24.90 -3.34
CA GLY A 147 9.54 24.80 -3.70
C GLY A 147 9.28 23.86 -4.89
N LEU A 148 10.10 23.90 -5.95
CA LEU A 148 10.00 22.99 -7.10
C LEU A 148 10.43 21.56 -6.75
N SER A 149 11.41 21.37 -5.86
CA SER A 149 11.82 20.04 -5.39
C SER A 149 10.78 19.42 -4.45
N ILE A 150 9.94 20.24 -3.80
CA ILE A 150 8.77 19.77 -3.05
C ILE A 150 7.57 19.55 -3.99
N LEU A 151 7.39 20.40 -5.02
CA LEU A 151 6.32 20.27 -6.02
C LEU A 151 6.53 19.11 -7.01
N GLY A 152 7.78 18.75 -7.32
CA GLY A 152 8.11 17.58 -8.14
C GLY A 152 7.86 16.23 -7.46
N ASN A 153 7.50 16.24 -6.17
CA ASN A 153 7.09 15.05 -5.40
C ASN A 153 5.58 15.02 -5.12
N LEU A 154 4.80 16.04 -5.50
CA LEU A 154 3.38 16.08 -5.17
C LEU A 154 2.53 15.13 -6.04
N ASP A 155 2.99 14.77 -7.24
CA ASP A 155 2.42 13.68 -8.03
C ASP A 155 2.68 12.30 -7.39
N THR A 156 3.64 12.20 -6.48
CA THR A 156 3.97 10.95 -5.75
C THR A 156 3.13 10.79 -4.48
N ILE A 157 2.44 11.83 -4.00
CA ILE A 157 1.73 11.80 -2.72
C ILE A 157 0.25 11.44 -2.89
N PHE A 158 -0.38 11.72 -4.03
CA PHE A 158 -1.79 11.37 -4.27
C PHE A 158 -1.96 10.71 -5.64
N SER A 159 -1.72 9.39 -5.69
CA SER A 159 -2.27 8.59 -6.78
C SER A 159 -3.80 8.76 -6.80
N PRO A 160 -4.47 8.76 -7.98
CA PRO A 160 -5.93 8.76 -8.03
C PRO A 160 -6.55 7.55 -7.31
N TYR A 161 -5.73 6.54 -7.00
CA TYR A 161 -6.12 5.32 -6.31
C TYR A 161 -5.95 5.38 -4.78
N GLY A 162 -5.36 6.45 -4.26
CA GLY A 162 -5.10 6.67 -2.83
C GLY A 162 -3.61 6.61 -2.45
N GLU A 163 -3.34 6.31 -1.18
CA GLU A 163 -1.98 6.11 -0.66
C GLU A 163 -1.42 4.75 -1.11
N LYS A 164 -0.09 4.62 -1.22
CA LYS A 164 0.57 3.44 -1.79
C LYS A 164 1.50 2.75 -0.79
N LEU A 165 1.41 1.42 -0.72
CA LEU A 165 2.37 0.51 -0.09
C LEU A 165 3.01 -0.39 -1.15
N VAL A 166 4.25 -0.83 -0.93
CA VAL A 166 5.01 -1.64 -1.90
C VAL A 166 5.53 -2.91 -1.24
N TYR A 167 5.29 -4.07 -1.87
CA TYR A 167 5.69 -5.40 -1.40
C TYR A 167 6.28 -6.22 -2.55
N ASN A 168 7.57 -6.59 -2.48
CA ASN A 168 8.25 -7.38 -3.52
C ASN A 168 8.04 -6.86 -4.97
N GLY A 169 7.91 -5.54 -5.15
CA GLY A 169 7.64 -4.91 -6.45
C GLY A 169 6.17 -4.86 -6.85
N GLY A 170 5.28 -5.49 -6.08
CA GLY A 170 3.83 -5.29 -6.18
C GLY A 170 3.37 -4.07 -5.39
N GLU A 171 2.25 -3.49 -5.80
CA GLU A 171 1.72 -2.25 -5.24
C GLU A 171 0.33 -2.47 -4.62
N VAL A 172 0.12 -1.91 -3.42
CA VAL A 172 -1.19 -1.84 -2.77
C VAL A 172 -1.57 -0.38 -2.62
N TYR A 173 -2.64 0.02 -3.28
CA TYR A 173 -3.25 1.34 -3.15
C TYR A 173 -4.44 1.26 -2.19
N TYR A 174 -4.61 2.25 -1.33
CA TYR A 174 -5.77 2.33 -0.43
C TYR A 174 -6.32 3.75 -0.33
N SER A 175 -7.65 3.87 -0.36
CA SER A 175 -8.30 5.16 -0.23
C SER A 175 -8.24 5.68 1.21
N SER A 176 -8.51 6.99 1.40
CA SER A 176 -8.60 7.60 2.73
C SER A 176 -9.73 7.06 3.62
N ARG A 177 -10.63 6.23 3.06
CA ARG A 177 -11.69 5.53 3.81
C ARG A 177 -11.22 4.22 4.42
N VAL A 178 -10.06 3.73 4.00
CA VAL A 178 -9.45 2.48 4.45
C VAL A 178 -8.32 2.84 5.41
N HIS A 179 -8.32 2.24 6.60
CA HIS A 179 -7.21 2.41 7.51
C HIS A 179 -5.96 1.71 6.95
N LYS A 180 -4.79 2.35 7.12
CA LYS A 180 -3.51 1.83 6.63
C LYS A 180 -3.21 0.40 7.08
N ASP A 181 -3.59 0.03 8.29
CA ASP A 181 -3.33 -1.33 8.81
C ASP A 181 -4.05 -2.42 8.01
N VAL A 182 -5.26 -2.15 7.52
CA VAL A 182 -5.98 -3.05 6.60
C VAL A 182 -5.22 -3.21 5.28
N ALA A 183 -4.67 -2.12 4.74
CA ALA A 183 -3.87 -2.17 3.53
C ALA A 183 -2.53 -2.91 3.74
N GLU A 184 -1.93 -2.77 4.92
CA GLU A 184 -0.73 -3.52 5.31
C GLU A 184 -1.01 -5.02 5.39
N ASP A 185 -2.13 -5.43 6.00
CA ASP A 185 -2.55 -6.84 6.11
C ASP A 185 -2.84 -7.46 4.72
N VAL A 186 -3.50 -6.72 3.82
CA VAL A 186 -3.69 -7.16 2.42
C VAL A 186 -2.34 -7.35 1.72
N GLY A 187 -1.42 -6.40 1.87
CA GLY A 187 -0.11 -6.48 1.23
C GLY A 187 0.71 -7.69 1.69
N ILE A 188 0.68 -7.98 2.99
CA ILE A 188 1.32 -9.16 3.58
C ILE A 188 0.68 -10.43 3.05
N PHE A 189 -0.65 -10.54 3.08
CA PHE A 189 -1.38 -11.70 2.57
C PHE A 189 -1.00 -12.02 1.12
N LEU A 190 -0.99 -11.02 0.25
CA LEU A 190 -0.67 -11.17 -1.18
C LEU A 190 0.79 -11.57 -1.43
N MET A 191 1.70 -11.12 -0.57
CA MET A 191 3.08 -11.58 -0.59
C MET A 191 3.18 -13.05 -0.18
N GLU A 192 2.49 -13.47 0.89
CA GLU A 192 2.55 -14.84 1.41
C GLU A 192 2.04 -15.90 0.43
N ILE A 193 0.95 -15.61 -0.27
CA ILE A 193 0.40 -16.51 -1.30
C ILE A 193 1.18 -16.46 -2.63
N GLY A 194 2.26 -15.66 -2.70
CA GLY A 194 3.10 -15.53 -3.88
C GLY A 194 2.49 -14.71 -5.02
N TYR A 195 1.43 -13.93 -4.75
CA TYR A 195 0.87 -13.00 -5.73
C TYR A 195 1.90 -11.89 -6.03
N PHE A 196 2.42 -11.26 -4.97
CA PHE A 196 3.56 -10.34 -5.04
C PHE A 196 4.89 -11.11 -4.98
N SER A 197 5.40 -11.44 -6.16
CA SER A 197 6.65 -12.18 -6.34
C SER A 197 7.71 -11.33 -7.05
N PRO A 198 8.98 -11.34 -6.60
CA PRO A 198 10.08 -10.63 -7.26
C PRO A 198 10.26 -11.01 -8.74
N SER A 199 9.82 -12.21 -9.13
CA SER A 199 9.92 -12.72 -10.49
C SER A 199 8.94 -12.06 -11.48
N ARG A 200 7.98 -11.26 -11.00
CA ARG A 200 6.93 -10.61 -11.83
C ARG A 200 7.24 -9.14 -12.20
N GLN A 201 8.51 -8.74 -12.24
CA GLN A 201 8.93 -7.34 -12.42
C GLN A 201 8.36 -6.58 -13.64
N ASN A 202 7.90 -7.29 -14.70
CA ASN A 202 7.40 -6.67 -15.93
C ASN A 202 5.87 -6.67 -16.07
N ASP A 203 5.14 -7.27 -15.15
CA ASP A 203 3.68 -7.25 -15.15
C ASP A 203 3.19 -6.29 -14.04
N PRO A 204 2.25 -5.37 -14.32
CA PRO A 204 1.71 -4.46 -13.31
C PRO A 204 0.88 -5.26 -12.30
N VAL A 205 1.49 -5.69 -11.20
CA VAL A 205 0.83 -6.40 -10.11
C VAL A 205 0.43 -5.38 -9.06
N ALA A 206 -0.75 -4.78 -9.24
CA ALA A 206 -1.28 -3.80 -8.30
C ALA A 206 -2.71 -4.14 -7.86
N VAL A 207 -3.02 -3.77 -6.61
CA VAL A 207 -4.32 -3.95 -5.98
C VAL A 207 -4.77 -2.61 -5.40
N GLN A 208 -6.04 -2.27 -5.57
CA GLN A 208 -6.66 -1.11 -4.92
C GLN A 208 -7.68 -1.58 -3.89
N ILE A 209 -7.65 -0.97 -2.72
CA ILE A 209 -8.64 -1.17 -1.65
C ILE A 209 -9.41 0.13 -1.45
N ASP A 210 -10.72 0.06 -1.50
CA ASP A 210 -11.61 1.15 -1.14
C ASP A 210 -12.72 0.63 -0.22
N TYR A 211 -13.44 1.55 0.39
CA TYR A 211 -14.65 1.26 1.13
C TYR A 211 -15.76 2.17 0.62
N ALA A 212 -16.78 1.57 0.01
CA ALA A 212 -17.92 2.28 -0.56
C ALA A 212 -19.16 1.38 -0.48
N GLU A 213 -20.35 1.99 -0.43
CA GLU A 213 -21.63 1.25 -0.35
C GLU A 213 -21.69 0.27 0.84
N GLU A 214 -21.06 0.65 1.96
CA GLU A 214 -20.97 -0.17 3.19
C GLU A 214 -20.22 -1.51 3.02
N GLN A 215 -19.40 -1.63 1.98
CA GLN A 215 -18.60 -2.83 1.70
C GLN A 215 -17.16 -2.48 1.31
N PHE A 216 -16.21 -3.37 1.64
CA PHE A 216 -14.87 -3.30 1.10
C PHE A 216 -14.88 -3.66 -0.38
N GLN A 217 -14.30 -2.79 -1.21
CA GLN A 217 -14.08 -3.02 -2.63
C GLN A 217 -12.59 -3.29 -2.85
N VAL A 218 -12.27 -4.46 -3.38
CA VAL A 218 -10.89 -4.86 -3.66
C VAL A 218 -10.73 -5.09 -5.15
N LYS A 219 -9.91 -4.26 -5.80
CA LYS A 219 -9.71 -4.30 -7.24
C LYS A 219 -8.36 -4.89 -7.59
N PHE A 220 -8.38 -5.96 -8.37
CA PHE A 220 -7.18 -6.62 -8.87
C PHE A 220 -7.05 -6.36 -10.37
N ILE A 221 -5.85 -6.00 -10.81
CA ILE A 221 -5.54 -5.86 -12.22
C ILE A 221 -5.42 -7.27 -12.84
N PHE A 222 -6.21 -7.53 -13.89
CA PHE A 222 -6.14 -8.74 -14.68
C PHE A 222 -6.04 -8.42 -16.17
N VAL A 223 -5.53 -9.39 -16.94
CA VAL A 223 -5.64 -9.34 -18.40
C VAL A 223 -7.13 -9.42 -18.77
N PRO A 224 -7.65 -8.48 -19.59
CA PRO A 224 -9.05 -8.52 -20.01
C PRO A 224 -9.41 -9.85 -20.68
N GLY A 225 -10.55 -10.40 -20.32
CA GLY A 225 -11.05 -11.70 -20.77
C GLY A 225 -11.08 -12.76 -19.67
N VAL A 226 -10.24 -12.67 -18.63
CA VAL A 226 -10.28 -13.59 -17.48
C VAL A 226 -11.64 -13.54 -16.79
N GLU A 227 -12.24 -12.36 -16.68
CA GLU A 227 -13.55 -12.15 -16.05
C GLU A 227 -14.72 -12.83 -16.78
N LYS A 228 -14.52 -13.18 -18.07
CA LYS A 228 -15.54 -13.80 -18.92
C LYS A 228 -15.47 -15.32 -18.94
N ASP A 229 -14.35 -15.91 -18.54
CA ASP A 229 -14.13 -17.35 -18.55
C ASP A 229 -14.10 -17.90 -17.11
N GLU A 230 -15.29 -18.06 -16.53
CA GLU A 230 -15.47 -18.53 -15.15
C GLU A 230 -14.94 -19.96 -14.92
N GLY A 231 -14.81 -20.74 -15.99
CA GLY A 231 -14.24 -22.09 -15.95
C GLY A 231 -12.71 -22.12 -15.96
N SER A 232 -12.06 -20.99 -16.22
CA SER A 232 -10.60 -20.94 -16.31
C SER A 232 -9.92 -21.08 -14.95
N ASN A 233 -8.73 -21.69 -14.97
CA ASN A 233 -7.87 -21.76 -13.78
C ASN A 233 -7.51 -20.37 -13.24
N ALA A 234 -7.39 -19.36 -14.10
CA ALA A 234 -7.08 -17.99 -13.70
C ALA A 234 -8.23 -17.36 -12.93
N TYR A 235 -9.46 -17.50 -13.42
CA TYR A 235 -10.66 -17.04 -12.74
C TYR A 235 -10.87 -17.74 -11.40
N TRP A 236 -10.70 -19.07 -11.39
CA TRP A 236 -10.78 -19.85 -10.17
C TRP A 236 -9.74 -19.40 -9.13
N PHE A 237 -8.49 -19.19 -9.55
CA PHE A 237 -7.44 -18.71 -8.66
C PHE A 237 -7.77 -17.31 -8.10
N ALA A 238 -8.21 -16.38 -8.95
CA ALA A 238 -8.60 -15.03 -8.56
C ALA A 238 -9.70 -15.02 -7.50
N THR A 239 -10.81 -15.74 -7.74
CA THR A 239 -11.93 -15.78 -6.80
C THR A 239 -11.59 -16.57 -5.52
N THR A 240 -10.74 -17.59 -5.60
CA THR A 240 -10.27 -18.32 -4.41
C THR A 240 -9.40 -17.43 -3.52
N MET A 241 -8.49 -16.65 -4.12
CA MET A 241 -7.69 -15.66 -3.42
C MET A 241 -8.58 -14.59 -2.77
N GLY A 242 -9.56 -14.06 -3.50
CA GLY A 242 -10.51 -13.07 -2.97
C GLY A 242 -11.32 -13.58 -1.77
N ARG A 243 -11.80 -14.84 -1.80
CA ARG A 243 -12.48 -15.45 -0.64
C ARG A 243 -11.57 -15.60 0.58
N CYS A 244 -10.28 -15.82 0.37
CA CYS A 244 -9.31 -15.86 1.46
C CYS A 244 -8.99 -14.51 2.04
N LEU A 245 -8.90 -13.50 1.18
CA LEU A 245 -8.79 -12.13 1.61
C LEU A 245 -10.00 -11.75 2.48
N ALA A 246 -11.21 -12.10 2.04
CA ALA A 246 -12.45 -11.87 2.77
C ALA A 246 -12.44 -12.50 4.18
N GLY A 247 -11.93 -13.73 4.31
CA GLY A 247 -11.86 -14.40 5.62
C GLY A 247 -10.69 -13.99 6.51
N ASP A 248 -9.47 -14.03 5.97
CA ASP A 248 -8.24 -13.91 6.77
C ASP A 248 -7.86 -12.45 7.05
N VAL A 249 -8.31 -11.51 6.22
CA VAL A 249 -7.98 -10.08 6.34
C VAL A 249 -9.19 -9.26 6.77
N PHE A 250 -10.31 -9.38 6.04
CA PHE A 250 -11.48 -8.51 6.28
C PHE A 250 -12.44 -9.06 7.34
N GLY A 251 -12.55 -10.38 7.45
CA GLY A 251 -13.54 -11.04 8.32
C GLY A 251 -15.00 -10.84 7.87
N GLU A 252 -15.23 -10.36 6.64
CA GLU A 252 -16.54 -10.08 6.07
C GLU A 252 -16.52 -10.21 4.53
N PRO A 253 -17.68 -10.32 3.87
CA PRO A 253 -17.75 -10.39 2.41
C PRO A 253 -17.18 -9.14 1.76
N ILE A 254 -16.50 -9.33 0.64
CA ILE A 254 -15.92 -8.24 -0.14
C ILE A 254 -16.53 -8.18 -1.53
N ALA A 255 -16.62 -6.97 -2.08
CA ALA A 255 -16.80 -6.78 -3.51
C ALA A 255 -15.43 -6.95 -4.18
N PHE A 256 -15.24 -8.04 -4.90
CA PHE A 256 -14.01 -8.34 -5.63
C PHE A 256 -14.14 -7.89 -7.08
N HIS A 257 -13.33 -6.91 -7.48
CA HIS A 257 -13.38 -6.34 -8.81
C HIS A 257 -12.26 -6.92 -9.67
N PHE A 258 -12.64 -7.54 -10.78
CA PHE A 258 -11.74 -7.74 -11.90
C PHE A 258 -11.57 -6.39 -12.60
N ALA A 259 -10.35 -5.87 -12.65
CA ALA A 259 -10.08 -4.54 -13.19
C ALA A 259 -9.01 -4.55 -14.29
N ASP A 260 -9.05 -3.53 -15.14
CA ASP A 260 -8.00 -3.28 -16.13
C ASP A 260 -6.75 -2.64 -15.49
N SER A 261 -5.73 -2.33 -16.30
CA SER A 261 -4.47 -1.72 -15.85
C SER A 261 -4.60 -0.33 -15.24
N THR A 262 -5.78 0.28 -15.29
CA THR A 262 -6.09 1.59 -14.72
C THR A 262 -7.14 1.51 -13.60
N PHE A 263 -7.39 0.31 -13.07
CA PHE A 263 -8.40 0.01 -12.06
C PHE A 263 -9.85 0.28 -12.47
N ASN A 264 -10.16 0.36 -13.78
CA ASN A 264 -11.55 0.36 -14.21
C ASN A 264 -12.12 -1.05 -14.03
N THR A 265 -13.31 -1.13 -13.44
CA THR A 265 -13.96 -2.42 -13.17
C THR A 265 -14.51 -3.02 -14.46
N LEU A 266 -14.11 -4.26 -14.73
CA LEU A 266 -14.62 -5.10 -15.81
C LEU A 266 -15.76 -6.00 -15.31
N LYS A 267 -15.63 -6.54 -14.09
CA LYS A 267 -16.64 -7.37 -13.41
C LYS A 267 -16.51 -7.24 -11.89
N VAL A 268 -17.62 -7.39 -11.18
CA VAL A 268 -17.65 -7.50 -9.72
C VAL A 268 -18.20 -8.86 -9.32
N GLU A 269 -17.54 -9.50 -8.37
CA GLU A 269 -18.00 -10.72 -7.70
C GLU A 269 -18.12 -10.44 -6.20
N GLU A 270 -19.24 -10.79 -5.60
CA GLU A 270 -19.39 -10.76 -4.15
C GLU A 270 -18.81 -12.07 -3.57
N LEU A 271 -17.73 -11.94 -2.80
CA LEU A 271 -16.97 -13.08 -2.31
C LEU A 271 -17.12 -13.23 -0.80
N GLU A 272 -17.80 -14.30 -0.41
CA GLU A 272 -17.95 -14.74 0.98
C GLU A 272 -16.64 -15.35 1.54
N PRO A 273 -16.33 -15.13 2.82
CA PRO A 273 -15.26 -15.83 3.53
C PRO A 273 -15.40 -17.36 3.44
N THR A 274 -14.32 -18.08 3.09
CA THR A 274 -14.35 -19.56 3.10
C THR A 274 -13.02 -20.19 3.53
N ASP A 275 -13.06 -21.09 4.51
CA ASP A 275 -11.87 -21.78 5.05
C ASP A 275 -11.19 -22.74 4.04
N TRP A 276 -11.96 -23.40 3.18
CA TRP A 276 -11.42 -24.41 2.26
C TRP A 276 -10.56 -23.78 1.15
N ALA A 277 -10.91 -22.57 0.71
CA ALA A 277 -10.17 -21.82 -0.31
C ALA A 277 -8.72 -21.58 0.16
N CYS A 278 -8.57 -21.26 1.44
CA CYS A 278 -7.28 -20.85 2.01
C CYS A 278 -6.40 -22.03 2.32
N ARG A 279 -7.01 -23.16 2.69
CA ARG A 279 -6.31 -24.44 2.73
C ARG A 279 -5.68 -24.78 1.38
N ARG A 280 -6.45 -24.66 0.30
CA ARG A 280 -5.99 -25.06 -1.04
C ARG A 280 -4.92 -24.15 -1.64
N ILE A 281 -5.01 -22.83 -1.46
CA ILE A 281 -3.96 -21.89 -1.91
C ILE A 281 -2.65 -22.07 -1.14
N ARG A 282 -2.74 -22.35 0.16
CA ARG A 282 -1.57 -22.56 1.02
C ARG A 282 -0.98 -23.98 0.93
N GLY A 283 -1.56 -24.85 0.09
CA GLY A 283 -1.04 -26.21 -0.16
C GLY A 283 -1.38 -27.23 0.93
N TYR A 284 -2.47 -27.03 1.68
CA TYR A 284 -3.04 -28.01 2.62
C TYR A 284 -3.99 -29.00 1.95
#